data_AF-A0A086MKE0-F1
#
_entry.id   AF-A0A086MKE0-F1
#
_cell.length_a   1.000
_cell.length_b   1.000
_cell.length_c   1.000
_cell.angle_alpha   90.00
_cell.angle_beta   90.00
_cell.angle_gamma   90.00
#
_symmetry.space_group_name_H-M   'P 1'
#
loop_
_entity.id
_entity.type
_entity.pdbx_description
1 polymer ?
#
loop_
_entity_poly.entity_id
_entity_poly.type
_entity_poly.pdbx_seq_one_letter_code
_entity_poly.pdbx_strand_id
1 'polypeptide(L)'
;MTSPSLLWTVGWILTIQQIEENVITPFIQKRAVAIPPVVVLFAIGVFGLLFGLPGVFLAVPLAVDDVLLPGTLQSARSVNLTGSRGRSAKPSLCTSVRYRRTNWSRVE
;
A
#
# COMPACT_ATOMS: atom_id res chain seq x y z
N MET A 1 -25.12 -32.91 -25.09
CA MET A 1 -24.94 -32.84 -23.63
C MET A 1 -24.83 -31.38 -23.20
N THR A 2 -25.93 -30.65 -23.23
CA THR A 2 -25.98 -29.23 -22.83
C THR A 2 -27.05 -29.13 -21.76
N SER A 3 -26.62 -29.27 -20.50
CA SER A 3 -27.51 -29.12 -19.36
C SER A 3 -27.94 -27.64 -19.25
N PRO A 4 -29.24 -27.33 -19.15
CA PRO A 4 -29.73 -25.95 -19.04
C PRO A 4 -29.13 -25.16 -17.88
N SER A 5 -28.66 -25.86 -16.84
CA SER A 5 -28.01 -25.28 -15.66
C SER A 5 -26.69 -24.58 -15.97
N LEU A 6 -25.93 -25.04 -16.97
CA LEU A 6 -24.64 -24.44 -17.33
C LEU A 6 -24.78 -22.99 -17.80
N LEU A 7 -25.84 -22.68 -18.56
CA LEU A 7 -26.12 -21.33 -19.04
C LEU A 7 -26.34 -20.35 -17.87
N TRP A 8 -27.07 -20.79 -16.85
CA TRP A 8 -27.34 -19.98 -15.67
C TRP A 8 -26.08 -19.76 -14.83
N THR A 9 -25.28 -20.81 -14.62
CA THR A 9 -24.00 -20.71 -13.90
C THR A 9 -23.02 -19.78 -14.60
N VAL A 10 -22.87 -19.89 -15.92
CA VAL A 10 -22.00 -18.99 -16.70
C VAL A 10 -22.48 -17.54 -16.62
N GLY A 11 -23.79 -17.30 -16.68
CA GLY A 11 -24.36 -15.96 -16.50
C GLY A 11 -24.02 -15.34 -15.13
N TRP A 12 -24.10 -16.13 -14.06
CA TRP A 12 -23.69 -15.69 -12.72
C TRP A 12 -22.20 -15.42 -12.62
N ILE A 13 -21.36 -16.32 -13.14
CA ILE A 13 -19.91 -16.14 -13.17
C ILE A 13 -19.56 -14.84 -13.89
N LEU A 14 -20.08 -14.62 -15.10
CA LEU A 14 -19.79 -13.39 -15.84
C LEU A 14 -20.23 -12.15 -15.07
N THR A 15 -21.42 -12.17 -14.45
CA THR A 15 -21.91 -11.02 -13.68
C THR A 15 -20.99 -10.70 -12.50
N ILE A 16 -20.58 -11.73 -11.74
CA ILE A 16 -19.69 -11.57 -10.58
C ILE A 16 -18.29 -11.15 -11.03
N GLN A 17 -17.75 -11.80 -12.07
CA GLN A 17 -16.44 -11.47 -12.64
C GLN A 17 -16.39 -10.02 -13.11
N GLN A 18 -17.42 -9.52 -13.79
CA GLN A 18 -17.46 -8.13 -14.23
C GLN A 18 -17.43 -7.16 -13.03
N ILE A 19 -18.10 -7.49 -11.93
CA ILE A 19 -18.08 -6.66 -10.70
C ILE A 19 -16.71 -6.72 -10.02
N GLU A 20 -16.12 -7.91 -9.92
CA GLU A 20 -14.84 -8.11 -9.25
C GLU A 20 -13.68 -7.45 -10.01
N GLU A 21 -13.64 -7.61 -11.32
CA GLU A 21 -12.57 -7.07 -12.16
C GLU A 21 -12.72 -5.56 -12.39
N ASN A 22 -13.95 -5.07 -12.60
CA ASN A 22 -14.16 -3.66 -12.94
C ASN A 22 -14.25 -2.74 -11.72
N VAL A 23 -14.57 -3.25 -10.52
CA VAL A 23 -14.80 -2.42 -9.32
C VAL A 23 -13.93 -2.83 -8.15
N ILE A 24 -13.87 -4.12 -7.81
CA ILE A 24 -13.14 -4.59 -6.61
C ILE A 24 -11.63 -4.48 -6.85
N THR A 25 -11.16 -4.95 -8.00
CA THR A 25 -9.75 -4.92 -8.40
C THR A 25 -9.15 -3.51 -8.38
N PRO A 26 -9.74 -2.47 -9.00
CA PRO A 26 -9.19 -1.11 -8.89
C PRO A 26 -9.28 -0.54 -7.47
N PHE A 27 -10.24 -0.97 -6.65
CA PHE A 27 -10.34 -0.51 -5.26
C PHE A 27 -9.20 -1.06 -4.38
N ILE A 28 -8.83 -2.32 -4.59
CA ILE A 28 -7.68 -2.96 -3.92
C ILE A 28 -6.36 -2.42 -4.48
N GLN A 29 -6.25 -2.27 -5.80
CA GLN A 29 -5.03 -1.77 -6.45
C GLN A 29 -4.74 -0.31 -6.11
N LYS A 30 -5.76 0.55 -5.94
CA LYS A 30 -5.58 1.94 -5.46
C LYS A 30 -4.85 2.05 -4.11
N ARG A 31 -4.93 1.01 -3.27
CA ARG A 31 -4.27 0.98 -1.95
C ARG A 31 -2.90 0.30 -1.98
N ALA A 32 -2.57 -0.39 -3.07
CA ALA A 32 -1.36 -1.22 -3.21
C ALA A 32 -0.30 -0.64 -4.17
N VAL A 33 -0.58 0.41 -4.94
CA VAL A 33 0.36 0.95 -5.94
C VAL A 33 1.33 1.96 -5.29
N ALA A 34 2.34 1.43 -4.61
CA ALA A 34 3.66 2.06 -4.52
C ALA A 34 4.65 1.44 -5.54
N ILE A 35 4.25 0.37 -6.24
CA ILE A 35 5.06 -0.27 -7.28
C ILE A 35 4.54 0.15 -8.65
N PRO A 36 5.32 0.89 -9.46
CA PRO A 36 4.91 1.29 -10.79
C PRO A 36 4.68 0.06 -11.67
N PRO A 37 3.48 -0.14 -12.26
CA PRO A 37 3.19 -1.27 -13.16
C PRO A 37 4.10 -1.32 -14.40
N VAL A 38 4.76 -0.19 -14.72
CA VAL A 38 5.83 -0.08 -15.71
C VAL A 38 6.97 -1.08 -15.48
N VAL A 39 7.32 -1.38 -14.22
CA VAL A 39 8.42 -2.31 -13.88
C VAL A 39 8.08 -3.73 -14.33
N VAL A 40 6.83 -4.15 -14.12
CA VAL A 40 6.34 -5.48 -14.52
C VAL A 40 6.32 -5.62 -16.04
N LEU A 41 5.83 -4.58 -16.74
CA LEU A 41 5.84 -4.56 -18.20
C LEU A 41 7.25 -4.59 -18.78
N PHE A 42 8.20 -3.89 -18.14
CA PHE A 42 9.60 -3.92 -18.54
C PHE A 42 10.22 -5.31 -18.36
N ALA A 43 9.96 -5.98 -17.23
CA ALA A 43 10.42 -7.35 -16.98
C ALA A 43 9.84 -8.33 -18.02
N ILE A 44 8.54 -8.26 -18.30
CA ILE A 44 7.90 -9.08 -19.34
C ILE A 44 8.52 -8.82 -20.72
N GLY A 45 8.82 -7.56 -21.05
CA GLY A 45 9.50 -7.20 -22.29
C GLY A 45 10.88 -7.84 -22.40
N VAL A 46 11.73 -7.66 -21.38
CA VAL A 46 13.10 -8.19 -21.38
C VAL A 46 13.11 -9.73 -21.44
N PHE A 47 12.36 -10.39 -20.55
CA PHE A 47 12.35 -11.86 -20.49
C PHE A 47 11.54 -12.51 -21.63
N GLY A 48 10.46 -11.87 -22.08
CA GLY A 48 9.67 -12.31 -23.22
C GLY A 48 10.43 -12.21 -24.54
N LEU A 49 11.31 -11.21 -24.71
CA LEU A 49 12.20 -11.12 -25.88
C LEU A 49 13.36 -12.13 -25.81
N LEU A 50 13.92 -12.39 -24.63
CA LEU A 50 15.05 -13.33 -24.49
C LEU A 50 14.64 -14.80 -24.63
N PHE A 51 13.51 -15.20 -24.04
CA PHE A 51 13.10 -16.60 -23.95
C PHE A 51 11.75 -16.91 -24.62
N GLY A 52 11.04 -15.91 -25.16
CA GLY A 52 9.73 -16.10 -25.77
C GLY A 52 8.64 -16.41 -24.73
N LEU A 53 7.69 -17.26 -25.12
CA LEU A 53 6.55 -17.67 -24.27
C LEU A 53 6.95 -18.18 -22.86
N PRO A 54 7.96 -19.04 -22.69
CA PRO A 54 8.39 -19.48 -21.35
C PRO A 54 9.04 -18.35 -20.53
N GLY A 55 9.65 -17.36 -21.19
CA GLY A 55 10.22 -16.18 -20.52
C GLY A 55 9.18 -15.32 -19.81
N VAL A 56 7.98 -15.22 -20.37
CA VAL A 56 6.86 -14.47 -19.77
C VAL A 56 6.38 -15.13 -18.47
N PHE A 57 6.37 -16.47 -18.41
CA PHE A 57 6.01 -17.21 -17.19
C PHE A 57 7.04 -17.02 -16.06
N LEU A 58 8.35 -16.98 -16.40
CA LEU A 58 9.40 -16.71 -15.42
C LEU A 58 9.50 -15.24 -15.02
N ALA A 59 9.05 -14.30 -15.87
CA ALA A 59 9.10 -12.87 -15.57
C ALA A 59 8.23 -12.49 -14.37
N VAL A 60 7.11 -13.19 -14.15
CA VAL A 60 6.15 -12.90 -13.07
C VAL A 60 6.78 -13.12 -11.68
N PRO A 61 7.32 -14.30 -11.32
CA PRO A 61 7.96 -14.49 -10.01
C PRO A 61 9.20 -13.59 -9.84
N LEU A 62 10.03 -13.43 -10.87
CA LEU A 62 11.23 -12.58 -10.80
C LEU A 62 10.89 -11.10 -10.55
N ALA A 63 9.84 -10.58 -11.19
CA ALA A 63 9.38 -9.22 -10.96
C ALA A 63 8.87 -9.04 -9.53
N VAL A 64 8.24 -10.06 -8.94
CA VAL A 64 7.76 -10.03 -7.55
C VAL A 64 8.92 -10.03 -6.57
N ASP A 65 9.94 -10.86 -6.79
CA ASP A 65 11.11 -10.93 -5.91
C ASP A 65 11.90 -9.61 -5.91
N ASP A 66 12.14 -9.02 -7.10
CA ASP A 66 12.86 -7.74 -7.25
C ASP A 66 12.11 -6.57 -6.60
N VAL A 67 10.78 -6.52 -6.79
CA VAL A 67 9.90 -5.50 -6.22
C VAL A 67 9.72 -5.64 -4.70
N LEU A 68 9.73 -6.87 -4.17
CA LEU A 68 9.50 -7.14 -2.75
C LEU A 68 10.76 -6.86 -1.91
N LEU A 69 11.95 -7.03 -2.48
CA LEU A 69 13.24 -6.78 -1.84
C LEU A 69 13.37 -5.38 -1.19
N PRO A 70 13.01 -4.26 -1.83
CA PRO A 70 13.09 -2.93 -1.20
C PRO A 70 11.97 -2.66 -0.19
N GLY A 71 10.85 -3.38 -0.25
CA GLY A 71 9.66 -3.14 0.59
C GLY A 71 9.85 -3.60 2.05
N THR A 72 10.56 -4.70 2.26
CA THR A 72 10.83 -5.23 3.61
C THR A 72 11.83 -4.36 4.39
N LEU A 73 12.69 -3.61 3.69
CA LEU A 73 13.64 -2.68 4.31
C LEU A 73 12.99 -1.36 4.76
N GLN A 74 11.93 -0.91 4.07
CA GLN A 74 11.25 0.35 4.42
C GLN A 74 10.37 0.22 5.67
N SER A 75 9.81 -0.96 5.92
CA SER A 75 9.00 -1.21 7.12
C SER A 75 9.83 -1.13 8.42
N ALA A 76 11.15 -1.29 8.35
CA ALA A 76 12.06 -1.10 9.48
C ALA A 76 12.53 0.36 9.66
N ARG A 77 12.40 1.21 8.64
CA ARG A 77 12.86 2.62 8.68
C ARG A 77 11.80 3.57 9.24
N SER A 78 10.51 3.29 9.04
CA SER A 78 9.43 4.24 9.40
C SER A 78 9.09 4.29 10.90
N VAL A 79 9.43 3.26 11.69
CA VAL A 79 9.12 3.22 13.13
C VAL A 79 10.18 3.92 13.99
N ASN A 80 11.37 4.20 13.46
CA ASN A 80 12.47 4.78 14.23
C ASN A 80 12.67 6.31 14.05
N LEU A 81 11.83 6.99 13.25
CA LEU A 81 11.90 8.45 13.09
C LEU A 81 10.89 9.22 13.95
N THR A 82 9.95 8.52 14.62
CA THR A 82 8.95 9.10 15.53
C THR A 82 9.28 8.79 17.00
N GLY A 83 10.57 8.70 17.33
CA GLY A 83 11.03 8.38 18.69
C GLY A 83 12.19 9.23 19.22
N SER A 84 12.78 10.12 18.40
CA SER A 84 13.99 10.87 18.78
C SER A 84 13.81 12.38 18.99
N ARG A 85 12.58 12.92 18.92
CA ARG A 85 12.27 14.26 19.49
C ARG A 85 11.98 14.13 20.99
N GLY A 86 13.00 13.75 21.75
CA GLY A 86 12.85 13.49 23.17
C GLY A 86 14.15 13.18 23.88
N ARG A 87 15.22 13.95 23.60
CA ARG A 87 16.39 14.06 24.50
C ARG A 87 17.33 15.18 24.04
N SER A 88 17.04 16.39 24.49
CA SER A 88 18.11 17.29 24.90
C SER A 88 17.72 17.87 26.24
N ALA A 89 18.30 17.28 27.27
CA ALA A 89 18.35 17.85 28.59
C ALA A 89 19.04 19.23 28.53
N LYS A 90 18.42 20.24 29.13
CA LYS A 90 19.14 21.28 29.87
C LYS A 90 18.58 21.26 31.30
N PRO A 91 19.36 20.82 32.30
CA PRO A 91 19.00 20.95 33.70
C PRO A 91 19.52 22.30 34.21
N SER A 92 18.63 23.22 34.59
CA SER A 92 18.85 24.19 35.68
C SER A 92 17.81 25.32 35.62
N LEU A 93 17.01 25.39 36.69
CA LEU A 93 16.57 26.61 37.39
C LEU A 93 15.77 27.71 36.65
N CYS A 94 14.81 28.29 37.39
CA CYS A 94 13.86 29.33 36.99
C CYS A 94 12.85 28.84 35.96
N THR A 95 11.58 28.63 36.30
CA THR A 95 10.71 29.79 36.55
C THR A 95 9.38 29.29 37.11
N SER A 96 9.15 29.59 38.39
CA SER A 96 7.83 29.58 38.99
C SER A 96 7.01 30.74 38.42
N VAL A 97 6.32 30.55 37.30
CA VAL A 97 5.25 31.47 36.88
C VAL A 97 3.92 30.81 37.17
N ARG A 98 3.48 31.14 38.37
CA ARG A 98 2.15 30.99 38.97
C ARG A 98 1.09 31.54 38.00
N TYR A 99 0.22 30.66 37.48
CA TYR A 99 -0.98 31.03 36.74
C TYR A 99 -1.90 31.86 37.64
N ARG A 100 -1.98 33.17 37.34
CA ARG A 100 -2.74 34.18 38.06
C ARG A 100 -4.22 33.98 37.77
N ARG A 101 -5.00 33.55 38.77
CA ARG A 101 -6.46 33.71 38.84
C ARG A 101 -6.79 35.19 38.62
N THR A 102 -7.23 35.58 37.43
CA THR A 102 -7.93 36.85 37.25
C THR A 102 -9.42 36.60 37.44
N ASN A 103 -9.95 37.42 38.34
CA ASN A 103 -11.25 37.39 38.96
C ASN A 103 -12.40 37.62 37.96
N TRP A 104 -13.38 36.73 37.97
CA TRP A 104 -14.60 36.72 37.15
C TRP A 104 -15.72 37.59 37.76
N SER A 105 -15.40 38.82 38.17
CA SER A 105 -16.39 39.76 38.71
C SER A 105 -16.51 41.04 37.88
N ARG A 106 -16.36 40.92 36.55
CA ARG A 106 -16.53 42.03 35.61
C ARG A 106 -17.00 41.52 34.24
N VAL A 107 -18.22 41.00 34.23
CA VAL A 107 -19.07 40.83 33.04
C VAL A 107 -20.50 40.90 33.55
N GLU A 108 -20.85 42.11 33.96
CA GLU A 108 -22.23 42.62 33.95
C GLU A 108 -22.46 43.29 32.59
#